data_AF-A0A124E1J4-F1
#
_entry.id   AF-A0A124E1J4-F1
#
_cell.length_a   1.000
_cell.length_b   1.000
_cell.length_c   1.000
_cell.angle_alpha   90.00
_cell.angle_beta   90.00
_cell.angle_gamma   90.00
#
_symmetry.space_group_name_H-M   'P 1'
#
loop_
_entity.id
_entity.type
_entity.pdbx_description
1 polymer ?
#
loop_
_entity_poly.entity_id
_entity_poly.type
_entity_poly.pdbx_seq_one_letter_code
_entity_poly.pdbx_strand_id
1 'polypeptide(L)'
;MTAEVGLDERALALRAGAAIRAIREKRQLSMREVAARAGISQPFLSQIERGQSMPSMITVYRLAETLDVTPGELLPTSTESKVAVIRSDEGRLLPVADRPDAALGRVLVLSRDEKLQIIEYKIEPDQYIGEWFQTPGVLALYMVSGQLDIDVEGAGTYRIGAGDLITHPSPLRHRWLLVDNQPAHALLVITE
;
A
#
# COMPACT_ATOMS: atom_id res chain seq x y z
N MET A 1 -13.70 7.20 -21.96
CA MET A 1 -13.28 7.21 -20.54
C MET A 1 -12.16 6.21 -20.22
N THR A 2 -11.88 5.20 -21.06
CA THR A 2 -10.84 4.18 -20.80
C THR A 2 -9.41 4.57 -21.20
N ALA A 3 -9.23 5.52 -22.12
CA ALA A 3 -7.91 5.91 -22.62
C ALA A 3 -7.12 6.83 -21.65
N GLU A 4 -7.81 7.71 -20.91
CA GLU A 4 -7.18 8.61 -19.92
C GLU A 4 -6.68 7.85 -18.68
N VAL A 5 -7.47 6.90 -18.17
CA VAL A 5 -7.09 6.08 -17.00
C VAL A 5 -5.82 5.27 -17.27
N GLY A 6 -5.70 4.67 -18.47
CA GLY A 6 -4.50 3.90 -18.84
C GLY A 6 -3.25 4.76 -19.10
N LEU A 7 -3.43 6.03 -19.50
CA LEU A 7 -2.32 6.98 -19.65
C LEU A 7 -1.81 7.48 -18.29
N ASP A 8 -2.71 7.69 -17.33
CA ASP A 8 -2.35 8.09 -15.96
C ASP A 8 -1.64 6.96 -15.21
N GLU A 9 -2.12 5.72 -15.32
CA GLU A 9 -1.45 4.55 -14.73
C GLU A 9 -0.01 4.37 -15.24
N ARG A 10 0.20 4.49 -16.55
CA ARG A 10 1.53 4.35 -17.14
C ARG A 10 2.45 5.49 -16.74
N ALA A 11 1.95 6.72 -16.71
CA ALA A 11 2.71 7.88 -16.24
C ALA A 11 3.11 7.71 -14.77
N LEU A 12 2.21 7.18 -13.95
CA LEU A 12 2.47 6.88 -12.55
C LEU A 12 3.55 5.79 -12.39
N ALA A 13 3.43 4.67 -13.11
CA ALA A 13 4.42 3.61 -13.08
C ALA A 13 5.81 4.10 -13.48
N LEU A 14 5.90 4.97 -14.51
CA LEU A 14 7.15 5.60 -14.92
C LEU A 14 7.74 6.50 -13.83
N ARG A 15 6.91 7.33 -13.18
CA ARG A 15 7.35 8.23 -12.10
C ARG A 15 7.81 7.45 -10.88
N ALA A 16 7.06 6.43 -10.48
CA ALA A 16 7.40 5.54 -9.37
C ALA A 16 8.71 4.80 -9.65
N GLY A 17 8.84 4.20 -10.83
CA GLY A 17 10.03 3.50 -11.26
C GLY A 17 11.27 4.40 -11.28
N ALA A 18 11.14 5.62 -11.80
CA ALA A 18 12.22 6.60 -11.80
C ALA A 18 12.63 7.02 -10.39
N ALA A 19 11.67 7.22 -9.47
CA ALA A 19 11.95 7.55 -8.07
C ALA A 19 12.71 6.42 -7.36
N ILE A 20 12.21 5.18 -7.47
CA ILE A 20 12.85 3.97 -6.91
C ILE A 20 14.29 3.84 -7.42
N ARG A 21 14.48 3.95 -8.74
CA ARG A 21 15.80 3.87 -9.38
C ARG A 21 16.75 4.96 -8.87
N ALA A 22 16.30 6.21 -8.84
CA ALA A 22 17.12 7.34 -8.41
C ALA A 22 17.58 7.20 -6.96
N ILE A 23 16.67 6.76 -6.08
CA ILE A 23 16.97 6.52 -4.66
C ILE A 23 17.96 5.37 -4.50
N ARG A 24 17.75 4.26 -5.23
CA ARG A 24 18.65 3.11 -5.23
C ARG A 24 20.06 3.50 -5.69
N GLU A 25 20.18 4.20 -6.81
CA GLU A 25 21.46 4.64 -7.38
C GLU A 25 22.18 5.64 -6.46
N LYS A 26 21.44 6.58 -5.84
CA LYS A 26 21.98 7.52 -4.85
C LYS A 26 22.58 6.79 -3.63
N ARG A 27 21.97 5.68 -3.22
CA ARG A 27 22.46 4.81 -2.13
C ARG A 27 23.49 3.77 -2.59
N GLN A 28 23.90 3.79 -3.86
CA GLN A 28 24.88 2.86 -4.44
C GLN A 28 24.50 1.38 -4.28
N LEU A 29 23.20 1.08 -4.24
CA LEU A 29 22.69 -0.28 -4.11
C LEU A 29 22.46 -0.90 -5.49
N SER A 30 22.84 -2.17 -5.66
CA SER A 30 22.51 -2.93 -6.86
C SER A 30 21.04 -3.36 -6.86
N MET A 31 20.48 -3.57 -8.05
CA MET A 31 19.13 -4.15 -8.17
C MET A 31 19.02 -5.50 -7.46
N ARG A 32 20.08 -6.32 -7.50
CA ARG A 32 20.10 -7.64 -6.85
C ARG A 32 19.96 -7.51 -5.33
N GLU A 33 20.66 -6.56 -4.72
CA GLU A 33 20.59 -6.31 -3.28
C GLU A 33 19.22 -5.79 -2.85
N VAL A 34 18.68 -4.80 -3.56
CA VAL A 34 17.36 -4.24 -3.25
C VAL A 34 16.26 -5.28 -3.43
N ALA A 35 16.28 -6.02 -4.54
CA ALA A 35 15.27 -7.05 -4.80
C ALA A 35 15.29 -8.14 -3.71
N ALA A 36 16.48 -8.61 -3.32
CA ALA A 36 16.62 -9.62 -2.27
C ALA A 36 16.11 -9.11 -0.91
N ARG A 37 16.47 -7.88 -0.52
CA ARG A 37 16.03 -7.27 0.75
C ARG A 37 14.52 -6.99 0.78
N ALA A 38 13.97 -6.54 -0.34
CA ALA A 38 12.53 -6.27 -0.48
C ALA A 38 11.70 -7.54 -0.73
N GLY A 39 12.31 -8.73 -0.78
CA GLY A 39 11.60 -9.99 -0.99
C GLY A 39 10.93 -10.11 -2.36
N ILE A 40 11.49 -9.50 -3.39
CA ILE A 40 10.99 -9.55 -4.77
C ILE A 40 12.06 -10.07 -5.74
N SER A 41 11.64 -10.45 -6.95
CA SER A 41 12.60 -10.88 -7.97
C SER A 41 13.32 -9.68 -8.60
N GLN A 42 14.60 -9.85 -8.96
CA GLN A 42 15.36 -8.82 -9.67
C GLN A 42 14.72 -8.45 -11.03
N PRO A 43 14.21 -9.40 -11.85
CA PRO A 43 13.46 -9.04 -13.06
C PRO A 43 12.24 -8.16 -12.78
N PHE A 44 11.52 -8.44 -11.69
CA PHE A 44 10.36 -7.63 -11.30
C PHE A 44 10.76 -6.21 -10.88
N LEU A 45 11.81 -6.05 -10.07
CA LEU A 45 12.37 -4.73 -9.76
C LEU A 45 12.77 -3.96 -11.03
N SER A 46 13.39 -4.64 -12.00
CA SER A 46 13.74 -4.04 -13.30
C SER A 46 12.53 -3.61 -14.11
N GLN A 47 11.42 -4.35 -14.06
CA GLN A 47 10.16 -3.94 -14.69
C GLN A 47 9.57 -2.70 -13.99
N ILE A 48 9.60 -2.67 -12.65
CA ILE A 48 9.15 -1.52 -11.85
C ILE A 48 9.97 -0.27 -12.19
N GLU A 49 11.30 -0.35 -12.15
CA GLU A 49 12.19 0.81 -12.41
C GLU A 49 12.06 1.37 -13.84
N ARG A 50 11.58 0.55 -14.79
CA ARG A 50 11.30 0.96 -16.17
C ARG A 50 9.85 1.39 -16.40
N GLY A 51 9.02 1.41 -15.36
CA GLY A 51 7.59 1.73 -15.44
C GLY A 51 6.78 0.72 -16.26
N GLN A 52 7.26 -0.52 -16.38
CA GLN A 52 6.57 -1.61 -17.08
C GLN A 52 5.60 -2.36 -16.17
N SER A 53 5.72 -2.19 -14.86
CA SER A 53 4.84 -2.80 -13.87
C SER A 53 4.67 -1.85 -12.69
N MET A 54 3.45 -1.74 -12.20
CA MET A 54 3.16 -1.00 -10.98
C MET A 54 3.31 -1.94 -9.78
N PRO A 55 4.10 -1.61 -8.76
CA PRO A 55 4.19 -2.43 -7.56
C PRO A 55 2.90 -2.36 -6.74
N SER A 56 2.57 -3.45 -6.06
CA SER A 56 1.55 -3.50 -5.02
C SER A 56 1.90 -2.62 -3.82
N MET A 57 0.91 -2.32 -2.97
CA MET A 57 1.13 -1.63 -1.71
C MET A 57 2.20 -2.33 -0.87
N ILE A 58 2.11 -3.66 -0.68
CA ILE A 58 3.12 -4.42 0.08
C ILE A 58 4.52 -4.22 -0.49
N THR A 59 4.68 -4.32 -1.81
CA THR A 59 6.00 -4.11 -2.45
C THR A 59 6.50 -2.68 -2.29
N VAL A 60 5.61 -1.68 -2.32
CA VAL A 60 5.98 -0.28 -2.05
C VAL A 60 6.53 -0.13 -0.64
N TYR A 61 5.88 -0.67 0.40
CA TYR A 61 6.39 -0.60 1.77
C TYR A 61 7.71 -1.36 1.94
N ARG A 62 7.84 -2.56 1.37
CA ARG A 62 9.10 -3.33 1.43
C ARG A 62 10.26 -2.59 0.74
N LEU A 63 9.99 -1.95 -0.40
CA LEU A 63 10.98 -1.12 -1.09
C LEU A 63 11.31 0.13 -0.28
N ALA A 64 10.32 0.79 0.30
CA ALA A 64 10.50 1.98 1.13
C ALA A 64 11.38 1.67 2.36
N GLU A 65 11.10 0.59 3.07
CA GLU A 65 11.93 0.09 4.17
C GLU A 65 13.35 -0.28 3.70
N THR A 66 13.46 -1.02 2.61
CA THR A 66 14.77 -1.43 2.05
C THR A 66 15.63 -0.23 1.64
N LEU A 67 14.99 0.77 1.06
CA LEU A 67 15.60 1.99 0.58
C LEU A 67 15.67 3.08 1.66
N ASP A 68 15.19 2.85 2.88
CA ASP A 68 15.23 3.81 3.99
C ASP A 68 14.58 5.16 3.61
N VAL A 69 13.35 5.09 3.11
CA VAL A 69 12.52 6.24 2.69
C VAL A 69 11.06 5.99 3.06
N THR A 70 10.22 7.01 2.98
CA THR A 70 8.78 6.81 3.16
C THR A 70 8.12 6.24 1.89
N PRO A 71 6.99 5.52 2.01
CA PRO A 71 6.18 5.12 0.85
C PRO A 71 5.78 6.31 -0.06
N GLY A 72 5.51 7.48 0.53
CA GLY A 72 5.20 8.71 -0.20
C GLY A 72 6.37 9.24 -1.04
N GLU A 73 7.61 8.92 -0.68
CA GLU A 73 8.77 9.23 -1.51
C GLU A 73 8.81 8.42 -2.81
N LEU A 74 8.33 7.17 -2.76
CA LEU A 74 8.26 6.27 -3.91
C LEU A 74 7.02 6.53 -4.78
N LEU A 75 5.89 6.83 -4.13
CA LEU A 75 4.58 7.01 -4.78
C LEU A 75 3.92 8.36 -4.43
N PRO A 76 4.53 9.50 -4.79
CA PRO A 76 3.98 10.80 -4.39
C PRO A 76 2.58 11.04 -4.97
N THR A 77 1.61 11.29 -4.09
CA THR A 77 0.29 11.83 -4.44
C THR A 77 0.41 13.34 -4.56
N SER A 78 0.23 13.89 -5.77
CA SER A 78 0.40 15.31 -6.05
C SER A 78 -0.65 16.15 -5.33
N THR A 79 -0.25 16.90 -4.32
CA THR A 79 -1.06 17.97 -3.75
C THR A 79 -0.16 19.18 -3.52
N GLU A 80 -0.18 20.14 -4.46
CA GLU A 80 0.49 21.44 -4.28
C GLU A 80 -0.29 22.36 -3.33
N SER A 81 -1.52 21.97 -2.96
CA SER A 81 -2.40 22.72 -2.07
C SER A 81 -2.27 22.25 -0.62
N LYS A 82 -2.33 23.19 0.33
CA LYS A 82 -2.39 22.92 1.78
C LYS A 82 -3.69 22.22 2.21
N VAL A 83 -4.72 22.25 1.38
CA VAL A 83 -5.99 21.57 1.62
C VAL A 83 -6.30 20.71 0.40
N ALA A 84 -6.47 19.41 0.63
CA ALA A 84 -6.84 18.44 -0.39
C ALA A 84 -8.27 17.97 -0.15
N VAL A 85 -9.06 17.93 -1.22
CA VAL A 85 -10.37 17.26 -1.23
C VAL A 85 -10.24 16.12 -2.22
N ILE A 86 -10.49 14.89 -1.76
CA ILE A 86 -10.46 13.68 -2.60
C ILE A 86 -11.89 13.18 -2.71
N ARG A 87 -12.43 13.21 -3.92
CA ARG A 87 -13.79 12.74 -4.21
C ARG A 87 -13.86 11.21 -4.20
N SER A 88 -15.07 10.68 -4.19
CA SER A 88 -15.32 9.23 -4.14
C SER A 88 -14.82 8.47 -5.36
N ASP A 89 -14.73 9.15 -6.50
CA ASP A 89 -14.23 8.67 -7.79
C ASP A 89 -12.76 9.08 -8.04
N GLU A 90 -12.14 9.76 -7.09
CA GLU A 90 -10.73 10.10 -7.08
C GLU A 90 -9.94 9.19 -6.15
N GLY A 91 -8.61 9.34 -6.15
CA GLY A 91 -7.69 8.49 -5.42
C GLY A 91 -7.11 7.40 -6.31
N ARG A 92 -5.98 6.83 -5.88
CA ARG A 92 -5.25 5.86 -6.70
C ARG A 92 -5.55 4.45 -6.23
N LEU A 93 -5.99 3.59 -7.14
CA LEU A 93 -6.19 2.18 -6.84
C LEU A 93 -4.85 1.45 -6.99
N LEU A 94 -4.43 0.77 -5.93
CA LEU A 94 -3.25 -0.09 -5.95
C LEU A 94 -3.60 -1.47 -5.38
N PRO A 95 -3.15 -2.56 -6.01
CA PRO A 95 -3.37 -3.88 -5.45
C PRO A 95 -2.62 -4.00 -4.12
N VAL A 96 -3.23 -4.70 -3.16
CA VAL A 96 -2.59 -4.95 -1.87
C VAL A 96 -1.34 -5.81 -2.03
N ALA A 97 -1.38 -6.80 -2.93
CA ALA A 97 -0.30 -7.74 -3.23
C ALA A 97 -0.09 -7.88 -4.75
N ASP A 98 1.10 -8.32 -5.19
CA ASP A 98 1.45 -8.47 -6.62
C ASP A 98 0.84 -9.74 -7.23
N ARG A 99 -0.49 -9.78 -7.32
CA ARG A 99 -1.26 -10.90 -7.87
C ARG A 99 -2.59 -10.46 -8.48
N PRO A 100 -3.16 -11.24 -9.43
CA PRO A 100 -4.34 -10.83 -10.19
C PRO A 100 -5.63 -10.72 -9.35
N ASP A 101 -5.73 -11.49 -8.27
CA ASP A 101 -6.87 -11.59 -7.37
C ASP A 101 -6.76 -10.67 -6.14
N ALA A 102 -5.71 -9.84 -6.04
CA ALA A 102 -5.53 -8.93 -4.92
C ALA A 102 -6.65 -7.90 -4.83
N ALA A 103 -7.12 -7.65 -3.61
CA ALA A 103 -7.99 -6.50 -3.36
C ALA A 103 -7.26 -5.19 -3.70
N LEU A 104 -8.03 -4.19 -4.11
CA LEU A 104 -7.51 -2.85 -4.42
C LEU A 104 -7.69 -1.93 -3.21
N GLY A 105 -6.60 -1.32 -2.77
CA GLY A 105 -6.63 -0.19 -1.85
C GLY A 105 -6.73 1.12 -2.63
N ARG A 106 -7.70 1.96 -2.29
CA ARG A 106 -7.81 3.33 -2.79
C ARG A 106 -6.98 4.24 -1.90
N VAL A 107 -5.78 4.59 -2.36
CA VAL A 107 -4.88 5.52 -1.69
C VAL A 107 -5.46 6.92 -1.75
N LEU A 108 -5.81 7.45 -0.58
CA LEU A 108 -6.32 8.81 -0.39
C LEU A 108 -5.14 9.73 -0.09
N VAL A 109 -4.39 9.41 0.95
CA VAL A 109 -3.23 10.21 1.36
C VAL A 109 -2.00 9.31 1.39
N LEU A 110 -0.93 9.75 0.74
CA LEU A 110 0.39 9.17 0.89
C LEU A 110 1.42 10.31 0.92
N SER A 111 1.47 11.00 2.06
CA SER A 111 2.28 12.21 2.20
C SER A 111 3.77 11.88 2.28
N ARG A 112 4.59 12.69 1.62
CA ARG A 112 6.05 12.68 1.82
C ARG A 112 6.42 13.27 3.18
N ASP A 113 5.74 14.33 3.59
CA ASP A 113 6.17 15.21 4.68
C ASP A 113 5.32 15.07 5.94
N GLU A 114 4.02 14.79 5.79
CA GLU A 114 3.06 14.82 6.90
C GLU A 114 2.96 13.49 7.64
N LYS A 115 3.79 12.50 7.27
CA LYS A 115 3.82 11.14 7.84
C LYS A 115 2.45 10.46 7.97
N LEU A 116 1.44 10.97 7.28
CA LEU A 116 0.06 10.53 7.29
C LEU A 116 -0.20 9.75 6.02
N GLN A 117 -0.76 8.56 6.19
CA GLN A 117 -1.18 7.70 5.10
C GLN A 117 -2.61 7.27 5.37
N ILE A 118 -3.48 7.39 4.37
CA ILE A 118 -4.88 7.01 4.47
C ILE A 118 -5.24 6.20 3.23
N ILE A 119 -5.68 4.96 3.44
CA ILE A 119 -6.03 4.01 2.38
C ILE A 119 -7.40 3.44 2.69
N GLU A 120 -8.32 3.54 1.73
CA GLU A 120 -9.62 2.89 1.81
C GLU A 120 -9.58 1.52 1.14
N TYR A 121 -10.14 0.51 1.80
CA TYR A 121 -10.29 -0.83 1.25
C TYR A 121 -11.77 -1.19 1.15
N LYS A 122 -12.23 -1.51 -0.06
CA LYS A 122 -13.52 -2.17 -0.31
C LYS A 122 -13.20 -3.56 -0.85
N ILE A 123 -13.33 -4.54 0.02
CA ILE A 123 -12.88 -5.90 -0.20
C ILE A 123 -14.11 -6.73 -0.52
N GLU A 124 -14.11 -7.33 -1.72
CA GLU A 124 -15.12 -8.27 -2.15
C GLU A 124 -14.74 -9.71 -1.78
N PRO A 125 -15.71 -10.63 -1.69
CA PRO A 125 -15.44 -12.05 -1.55
C PRO A 125 -14.43 -12.54 -2.58
N ASP A 126 -13.62 -13.52 -2.18
CA ASP A 126 -12.58 -14.15 -3.00
C ASP A 126 -11.40 -13.23 -3.40
N GLN A 127 -11.40 -11.96 -3.01
CA GLN A 127 -10.22 -11.09 -3.17
C GLN A 127 -9.16 -11.40 -2.12
N TYR A 128 -7.90 -11.44 -2.56
CA TYR A 128 -6.78 -11.70 -1.68
C TYR A 128 -6.39 -10.47 -0.84
N ILE A 129 -6.40 -10.64 0.49
CA ILE A 129 -6.01 -9.63 1.50
C ILE A 129 -5.10 -10.18 2.63
N GLY A 130 -4.78 -11.47 2.60
CA GLY A 130 -4.22 -12.20 3.74
C GLY A 130 -2.69 -12.25 3.83
N GLU A 131 -1.97 -11.39 3.12
CA GLU A 131 -0.51 -11.35 3.24
C GLU A 131 -0.09 -10.66 4.54
N TRP A 132 0.92 -11.22 5.21
CA TRP A 132 1.49 -10.57 6.38
C TRP A 132 2.15 -9.25 5.98
N PHE A 133 1.68 -8.19 6.61
CA PHE A 133 2.06 -6.83 6.29
C PHE A 133 2.57 -6.10 7.53
N GLN A 134 3.49 -5.16 7.31
CA GLN A 134 4.08 -4.31 8.32
C GLN A 134 4.08 -2.88 7.80
N THR A 135 3.70 -1.96 8.67
CA THR A 135 3.77 -0.52 8.40
C THR A 135 4.86 0.11 9.26
N PRO A 136 5.49 1.20 8.80
CA PRO A 136 6.20 2.09 9.72
C PRO A 136 5.19 2.76 10.67
N GLY A 137 5.63 3.08 11.89
CA GLY A 137 4.83 3.87 12.83
C GLY A 137 3.65 3.14 13.48
N VAL A 138 2.53 3.83 13.65
CA VAL A 138 1.29 3.34 14.26
C VAL A 138 0.24 3.15 13.18
N LEU A 139 -0.43 2.00 13.21
CA LEU A 139 -1.59 1.71 12.37
C LEU A 139 -2.87 1.89 13.18
N ALA A 140 -3.90 2.40 12.53
CA ALA A 140 -5.27 2.37 12.99
C ALA A 140 -6.18 1.92 11.83
N LEU A 141 -6.96 0.86 12.03
CA LEU A 141 -7.90 0.32 11.06
C LEU A 141 -9.31 0.51 11.60
N TYR A 142 -10.09 1.33 10.92
CA TYR A 142 -11.49 1.61 11.24
C TYR A 142 -12.41 0.86 10.28
N MET A 143 -13.37 0.11 10.81
CA MET A 143 -14.36 -0.61 10.01
C MET A 143 -15.55 0.28 9.67
N VAL A 144 -15.80 0.49 8.39
CA VAL A 144 -16.95 1.24 7.90
C VAL A 144 -18.18 0.32 7.79
N SER A 145 -18.01 -0.87 7.21
CA SER A 145 -19.06 -1.89 7.11
C SER A 145 -18.46 -3.30 6.98
N GLY A 146 -19.26 -4.33 7.26
CA GLY A 146 -18.79 -5.71 7.27
C GLY A 146 -17.98 -6.07 8.52
N GLN A 147 -17.19 -7.13 8.43
CA GLN A 147 -16.35 -7.63 9.52
C GLN A 147 -15.02 -8.16 8.99
N LEU A 148 -13.96 -8.01 9.79
CA LEU A 148 -12.64 -8.58 9.52
C LEU A 148 -12.11 -9.28 10.78
N ASP A 149 -11.39 -10.37 10.55
CA ASP A 149 -10.43 -10.90 11.52
C ASP A 149 -9.05 -10.32 11.23
N ILE A 150 -8.44 -9.73 12.25
CA ILE A 150 -7.11 -9.15 12.20
C ILE A 150 -6.20 -10.03 13.04
N ASP A 151 -5.38 -10.83 12.35
CA ASP A 151 -4.31 -11.58 12.99
C ASP A 151 -3.14 -10.63 13.21
N VAL A 152 -2.73 -10.43 14.47
CA VAL A 152 -1.57 -9.65 14.86
C VAL A 152 -0.51 -10.59 15.42
N GLU A 153 0.66 -10.61 14.79
CA GLU A 153 1.76 -11.53 15.10
C GLU A 153 2.17 -11.38 16.58
N GLY A 154 2.09 -12.48 17.34
CA GLY A 154 2.40 -12.50 18.77
C GLY A 154 1.31 -11.93 19.70
N ALA A 155 0.28 -11.28 19.19
CA ALA A 155 -0.81 -10.71 20.00
C ALA A 155 -2.16 -11.44 19.83
N GLY A 156 -2.31 -12.26 18.80
CA GLY A 156 -3.51 -13.07 18.55
C GLY A 156 -4.43 -12.50 17.47
N THR A 157 -5.63 -13.04 17.37
CA THR A 157 -6.64 -12.68 16.36
C THR A 157 -7.75 -11.86 16.98
N TYR A 158 -8.08 -10.74 16.36
CA TYR A 158 -9.10 -9.80 16.83
C TYR A 158 -10.16 -9.64 15.74
N ARG A 159 -11.42 -9.95 16.09
CA ARG A 159 -12.55 -9.66 15.22
C ARG A 159 -13.02 -8.23 15.43
N ILE A 160 -13.17 -7.48 14.34
CA ILE A 160 -13.72 -6.12 14.34
C ILE A 160 -14.90 -6.04 13.37
N GLY A 161 -15.95 -5.32 13.75
CA GLY A 161 -17.12 -5.04 12.93
C GLY A 161 -17.34 -3.56 12.68
N ALA A 162 -18.40 -3.21 11.95
CA ALA A 162 -18.73 -1.82 11.61
C ALA A 162 -18.74 -0.89 12.83
N GLY A 163 -17.98 0.21 12.77
CA GLY A 163 -17.80 1.18 13.86
C GLY A 163 -16.62 0.89 14.78
N ASP A 164 -16.03 -0.30 14.72
CA ASP A 164 -14.89 -0.66 15.54
C ASP A 164 -13.57 -0.11 14.97
N LEU A 165 -12.62 0.13 15.86
CA LEU A 165 -11.26 0.52 15.56
C LEU A 165 -10.29 -0.46 16.23
N ILE A 166 -9.32 -0.96 15.47
CA ILE A 166 -8.12 -1.58 16.05
C ILE A 166 -6.90 -0.71 15.75
N THR A 167 -6.01 -0.57 16.73
CA THR A 167 -4.74 0.13 16.55
C THR A 167 -3.62 -0.64 17.22
N HIS A 168 -2.45 -0.64 16.58
CA HIS A 168 -1.24 -1.19 17.17
C HIS A 168 0.01 -0.53 16.56
N PRO A 169 1.13 -0.50 17.30
CA PRO A 169 2.38 0.01 16.76
C PRO A 169 3.10 -1.02 15.87
N SER A 170 4.00 -0.52 15.03
CA SER A 170 5.12 -1.28 14.46
C SER A 170 6.06 -1.76 15.58
N PRO A 171 6.76 -2.90 15.46
CA PRO A 171 6.93 -3.76 14.28
C PRO A 171 5.91 -4.89 14.17
N LEU A 172 4.76 -4.81 14.87
CA LEU A 172 3.79 -5.90 14.84
C LEU A 172 3.24 -6.10 13.44
N ARG A 173 3.54 -7.26 12.85
CA ARG A 173 2.99 -7.68 11.57
C ARG A 173 1.53 -8.07 11.77
N HIS A 174 0.71 -7.78 10.76
CA HIS A 174 -0.68 -8.18 10.78
C HIS A 174 -1.10 -8.73 9.42
N ARG A 175 -2.20 -9.48 9.39
CA ARG A 175 -2.90 -9.86 8.15
C ARG A 175 -4.41 -9.82 8.40
N TRP A 176 -5.17 -9.60 7.34
CA TRP A 176 -6.62 -9.51 7.41
C TRP A 176 -7.26 -10.73 6.78
N LEU A 177 -8.38 -11.16 7.36
CA LEU A 177 -9.21 -12.23 6.82
C LEU A 177 -10.66 -11.76 6.77
N LEU A 178 -11.35 -12.06 5.67
CA LEU A 178 -12.79 -11.88 5.58
C LEU A 178 -13.48 -12.87 6.51
N VAL A 179 -14.44 -12.37 7.29
CA VAL A 179 -15.33 -13.21 8.09
C VAL A 179 -16.42 -13.76 7.17
N ASP A 180 -16.61 -15.08 7.18
CA ASP A 180 -17.64 -15.79 6.41
C ASP A 180 -17.67 -15.46 4.90
N ASN A 181 -16.51 -15.08 4.35
CA ASN A 181 -16.34 -14.62 2.95
C ASN A 181 -17.35 -13.53 2.55
N GLN A 182 -17.68 -12.61 3.47
CA GLN A 182 -18.57 -11.48 3.20
C GLN A 182 -17.76 -10.22 2.83
N PRO A 183 -18.32 -9.29 2.03
CA PRO A 183 -17.66 -8.03 1.72
C PRO A 183 -17.34 -7.21 2.98
N ALA A 184 -16.23 -6.47 2.94
CA ALA A 184 -15.79 -5.61 4.03
C ALA A 184 -15.32 -4.24 3.51
N HIS A 185 -15.63 -3.19 4.25
CA HIS A 185 -15.16 -1.83 3.96
C HIS A 185 -14.43 -1.26 5.16
N ALA A 186 -13.16 -0.91 4.98
CA ALA A 186 -12.30 -0.41 6.03
C ALA A 186 -11.50 0.83 5.59
N LEU A 187 -11.16 1.68 6.56
CA LEU A 187 -10.24 2.79 6.41
C LEU A 187 -8.99 2.50 7.22
N LEU A 188 -7.86 2.39 6.53
CA LEU A 188 -6.55 2.23 7.14
C LEU A 188 -5.87 3.60 7.25
N VAL A 189 -5.43 3.94 8.46
CA VAL A 189 -4.67 5.15 8.76
C VAL A 189 -3.32 4.74 9.34
N ILE A 190 -2.24 5.29 8.81
CA ILE A 190 -0.88 5.03 9.28
C ILE A 190 -0.21 6.37 9.58
N THR A 191 0.43 6.46 10.74
CA THR A 191 1.20 7.64 11.16
C THR A 191 2.60 7.24 11.61
N GLU A 192 3.64 7.90 11.12
CA GLU A 192 5.05 7.69 11.48
C GLU A 192 5.62 8.80 12.39
#